data_AF-A0A7Y2I4E7-F1
#
_entry.id   AF-A0A7Y2I4E7-F1
#
_cell.length_a   1.000
_cell.length_b   1.000
_cell.length_c   1.000
_cell.angle_alpha   90.00
_cell.angle_beta   90.00
_cell.angle_gamma   90.00
#
_symmetry.space_group_name_H-M   'P 1'
#
loop_
_entity.id
_entity.type
_entity.pdbx_description
1 polymer ?
#
loop_
_entity_poly.entity_id
_entity_poly.type
_entity_poly.pdbx_seq_one_letter_code
_entity_poly.pdbx_strand_id
1 'polypeptide(L)' 'MNVVAFCGSARKDGNTKLLLETVLEPLEKYGVQTELVELA' A
#
# COMPACT_ATOMS: atom_id res chain seq x y z
N MET A 1 -0.33 -9.66 -12.44
CA MET A 1 0.91 -9.19 -11.75
C MET A 1 0.50 -8.90 -10.32
N ASN A 2 1.35 -9.23 -9.35
CA ASN A 2 1.07 -9.00 -7.93
C ASN A 2 2.03 -7.93 -7.41
N VAL A 3 1.49 -6.91 -6.75
CA VAL A 3 2.27 -5.81 -6.16
C VAL A 3 2.11 -5.88 -4.65
N VAL A 4 3.22 -5.96 -3.94
CA VAL A 4 3.24 -5.93 -2.47
C VAL A 4 3.94 -4.64 -2.04
N ALA A 5 3.24 -3.81 -1.29
CA ALA A 5 3.77 -2.59 -0.69
C ALA A 5 4.15 -2.84 0.77
N PHE A 6 5.35 -2.40 1.16
CA PHE A 6 5.82 -2.46 2.54
C PHE A 6 5.86 -1.05 3.14
N CYS A 7 5.04 -0.80 4.17
CA CYS A 7 5.02 0.44 4.91
C CYS A 7 5.99 0.35 6.10
N GLY A 8 7.17 0.97 5.98
CA GLY A 8 8.17 1.06 7.04
C GLY A 8 8.00 2.23 8.02
N SER A 9 6.89 2.96 7.95
CA SER A 9 6.62 4.09 8.85
C SER A 9 6.34 3.57 10.26
N ALA A 10 7.06 4.09 11.26
CA ALA A 10 6.83 3.76 12.68
C ALA A 10 5.47 4.23 13.23
N ARG A 11 4.77 5.10 12.48
CA ARG A 11 3.43 5.57 12.83
C ARG A 11 2.39 4.67 12.17
N LYS A 12 1.66 3.92 13.00
CA LYS A 12 0.44 3.22 12.60
C LYS A 12 -0.57 4.19 11.99
N ASP A 13 -1.18 3.79 10.87
CA ASP A 13 -2.14 4.60 10.13
C ASP A 13 -1.59 6.01 9.77
N GLY A 14 -0.27 6.09 9.56
CA GLY A 14 0.43 7.33 9.21
C GLY A 14 0.27 7.71 7.74
N ASN A 15 0.77 8.90 7.39
CA ASN A 15 0.68 9.43 6.03
C ASN A 15 1.33 8.50 4.98
N THR A 16 2.38 7.74 5.34
CA THR A 16 2.99 6.76 4.42
C THR A 16 2.01 5.65 4.04
N LYS A 17 1.20 5.15 4.98
CA LYS A 17 0.14 4.18 4.70
C LYS A 17 -0.88 4.76 3.73
N LEU A 18 -1.38 5.96 4.04
CA LEU A 18 -2.34 6.67 3.18
C LEU A 18 -1.82 6.87 1.74
N LEU A 19 -0.55 7.26 1.60
CA LEU A 19 0.07 7.44 0.29
C LEU A 19 0.21 6.12 -0.46
N LEU A 20 0.57 5.03 0.22
CA LEU A 20 0.62 3.70 -0.38
C LEU A 20 -0.76 3.25 -0.85
N GLU A 21 -1.80 3.38 -0.02
CA GLU A 21 -3.18 3.07 -0.40
C GLU A 21 -3.63 3.87 -1.63
N THR A 22 -3.29 5.16 -1.68
CA THR A 22 -3.58 6.03 -2.83
C THR A 22 -2.93 5.54 -4.13
N VAL A 23 -1.71 4.99 -4.06
CA VAL A 23 -0.99 4.45 -5.23
C VAL A 23 -1.49 3.05 -5.61
N LEU A 24 -1.94 2.24 -4.65
CA LEU A 24 -2.47 0.91 -4.90
C LEU A 24 -3.87 0.94 -5.53
N GLU A 25 -4.73 1.89 -5.16
CA GLU A 25 -6.10 2.02 -5.69
C GLU A 25 -6.19 1.99 -7.24
N PRO A 26 -5.42 2.79 -8.00
CA PRO A 26 -5.47 2.71 -9.46
C PRO A 26 -4.97 1.36 -9.99
N LEU A 27 -3.99 0.72 -9.35
CA LEU A 27 -3.49 -0.59 -9.77
C LEU A 27 -4.59 -1.66 -9.66
N GLU A 28 -5.34 -1.65 -8.55
CA GLU A 28 -6.50 -2.53 -8.35
C GLU A 28 -7.56 -2.32 -9.43
N LYS A 29 -7.84 -1.05 -9.80
CA LYS A 29 -8.80 -0.72 -10.87
C LYS A 29 -8.38 -1.27 -12.25
N TYR A 30 -7.09 -1.47 -12.49
CA TYR A 30 -6.56 -2.12 -13.70
C TYR A 30 -6.45 -3.66 -13.58
N GLY A 31 -6.94 -4.25 -12.50
CA GLY A 31 -6.92 -5.70 -12.27
C GLY A 31 -5.57 -6.24 -11.76
N VAL A 32 -4.71 -5.37 -11.22
CA VAL A 32 -3.49 -5.79 -10.51
C VAL A 32 -3.87 -6.14 -9.08
N GLN A 33 -3.47 -7.33 -8.62
CA GLN A 33 -3.64 -7.71 -7.23
C GLN A 33 -2.60 -6.99 -6.36
N THR A 34 -3.06 -6.34 -5.31
CA THR A 34 -2.25 -5.53 -4.39
C THR A 34 -2.34 -6.08 -2.98
N GLU A 35 -1.28 -5.88 -2.20
CA GLU A 35 -1.23 -6.16 -0.76
C GLU A 35 -0.41 -5.06 -0.08
N LEU A 36 -0.84 -4.63 1.11
CA LEU A 36 -0.11 -3.68 1.95
C LEU A 36 0.30 -4.34 3.26
N VAL A 37 1.61 -4.40 3.51
CA VAL A 37 2.22 -4.91 4.73
C VAL A 37 2.77 -3.74 5.55
N GLU A 38 2.23 -3.52 6.75
CA GLU A 38 2.77 -2.56 7.72
C GLU A 38 3.83 -3.26 8.60
N LEU A 39 5.04 -2.68 8.67
CA LEU A 39 6.18 -3.27 9.37
C LEU A 39 6.32 -2.80 10.83
N ALA A 40 5.55 -1.80 11.24
CA ALA A 40 5.59 -1.18 12.56
C ALA A 40 4.29 -1.37 13.34
#